data_AF-A0A1P8RX41-F1
#
_entry.id   AF-A0A1P8RX41-F1
#
_cell.length_a   1.000
_cell.length_b   1.000
_cell.length_c   1.000
_cell.angle_alpha   90.00
_cell.angle_beta   90.00
_cell.angle_gamma   90.00
#
_symmetry.space_group_name_H-M   'P 1'
#
loop_
_entity.id
_entity.type
_entity.pdbx_description
1 polymer ?
#
loop_
_entity_poly.entity_id
_entity_poly.type
_entity_poly.pdbx_seq_one_letter_code
_entity_poly.pdbx_strand_id
1 'polypeptide(L)'
;MLNIAKTYGFFYASILFGVFIWLFSFLILPAKAVEVFKLETALFILTCYTTLILGFTIVSFKTVDRYKEINSKRLINFLTFLLVICFLLRWVDLFGFRKVSFFNDSFENRRLSKIHSDTNIIFILASILKSLYFFPFVIHLKLGFKKRIASVAAIIILFFPLVEALLYGTRKPYFEIAIIIFISLLLFRKIKLKIFNIFAFLTILFLLMTVSYKVMLKRETERSSKEDIYKVITTSRYNDLLKPNKEVIGYLNNPNVNVNKKNYTLILLQTGQYINHGVFEFNHILNTNLPTTYGQYTLYPFFKFFAKTITKNNYENFNPSPRKYVYLSAFGSFYIDFKWASIIIFFLLGIIQKYFHKNYKGSLIHSPMVIYLAIINIFLPILNYLRGAGIYPLIGFSVILIFCHFFIKRINEKSTDT
;
A
#
# COMPACT_ATOMS: atom_id res chain seq x y z
N MET A 1 29.02 11.66 3.42
CA MET A 1 27.57 11.58 3.12
C MET A 1 27.21 11.83 1.65
N LEU A 2 27.79 12.82 0.95
CA LEU A 2 27.45 13.15 -0.45
C LEU A 2 27.51 11.95 -1.43
N ASN A 3 28.50 11.07 -1.30
CA ASN A 3 28.66 9.92 -2.21
C ASN A 3 27.60 8.82 -1.98
N ILE A 4 27.12 8.68 -0.73
CA ILE A 4 26.04 7.75 -0.36
C ILE A 4 24.70 8.28 -0.86
N ALA A 5 24.45 9.58 -0.72
CA ALA A 5 23.25 10.23 -1.24
C ALA A 5 23.16 10.11 -2.78
N LYS A 6 24.29 10.25 -3.49
CA LYS A 6 24.33 10.07 -4.95
C LYS A 6 24.05 8.62 -5.38
N THR A 7 24.51 7.64 -4.61
CA THR A 7 24.35 6.20 -4.92
C THR A 7 22.96 5.68 -4.57
N TYR A 8 22.39 6.12 -3.45
CA TYR A 8 21.11 5.65 -2.92
C TYR A 8 20.02 6.73 -2.95
N GLY A 9 20.16 7.72 -3.85
CA GLY A 9 19.27 8.88 -3.91
C GLY A 9 17.79 8.53 -4.01
N PHE A 10 17.44 7.40 -4.64
CA PHE A 10 16.06 6.92 -4.72
C PHE A 10 15.43 6.60 -3.36
N PHE A 11 16.19 5.99 -2.43
CA PHE A 11 15.72 5.70 -1.07
C PHE A 11 15.38 7.00 -0.32
N TYR A 12 16.36 7.90 -0.24
CA TYR A 12 16.20 9.19 0.44
C TYR A 12 15.10 10.04 -0.20
N ALA A 13 15.03 10.06 -1.54
CA ALA A 13 13.98 10.77 -2.26
C ALA A 13 12.58 10.24 -1.91
N SER A 14 12.40 8.93 -1.79
CA SER A 14 11.09 8.37 -1.40
C SER A 14 10.66 8.78 0.01
N ILE A 15 11.59 8.84 0.97
CA ILE A 15 11.30 9.29 2.35
C ILE A 15 10.93 10.77 2.34
N LEU A 16 11.79 11.60 1.73
CA LEU A 16 11.58 13.05 1.67
C LEU A 16 10.29 13.40 0.94
N PHE A 17 9.97 12.68 -0.14
CA PHE A 17 8.74 12.88 -0.89
C PHE A 17 7.49 12.53 -0.08
N GLY A 18 7.52 11.46 0.73
CA GLY A 18 6.42 11.15 1.66
C GLY A 18 6.19 12.23 2.70
N VAL A 19 7.28 12.71 3.33
CA VAL A 19 7.24 13.83 4.29
C VAL A 19 6.72 15.10 3.63
N PHE A 20 7.19 15.41 2.41
CA PHE A 20 6.74 16.56 1.64
C PHE A 20 5.25 16.48 1.30
N ILE A 21 4.75 15.35 0.80
CA ILE A 21 3.32 15.17 0.50
C ILE A 21 2.47 15.42 1.74
N TRP A 22 2.86 14.84 2.87
CA TRP A 22 2.12 15.00 4.12
C TRP A 22 2.12 16.45 4.60
N LEU A 23 3.31 17.09 4.67
CA LEU A 23 3.42 18.49 5.10
C LEU A 23 2.68 19.44 4.17
N PHE A 24 2.87 19.29 2.85
CA PHE A 24 2.20 20.12 1.86
C PHE A 24 0.67 19.97 1.97
N SER A 25 0.17 18.73 2.04
CA SER A 25 -1.26 18.45 2.23
C SER A 25 -1.79 19.08 3.52
N PHE A 26 -1.04 19.03 4.62
CA PHE A 26 -1.44 19.65 5.89
C PHE A 26 -1.51 21.17 5.82
N LEU A 27 -0.51 21.81 5.21
CA LEU A 27 -0.45 23.27 5.10
C LEU A 27 -1.59 23.85 4.25
N ILE A 28 -2.01 23.15 3.20
CA ILE A 28 -3.10 23.62 2.32
C ILE A 28 -4.49 23.16 2.77
N LEU A 29 -4.59 22.22 3.71
CA LEU A 29 -5.87 21.68 4.17
C LEU A 29 -6.60 22.73 5.01
N PRO A 30 -7.81 23.19 4.63
CA PRO A 30 -8.56 24.17 5.41
C PRO A 30 -9.30 23.51 6.59
N ALA A 31 -8.53 22.84 7.46
CA ALA A 31 -9.00 22.20 8.68
C ALA A 31 -8.02 22.48 9.83
N LYS A 32 -8.52 22.42 11.05
CA LYS A 32 -7.73 22.56 12.28
C LYS A 32 -7.64 21.22 13.00
N ALA A 33 -6.45 20.93 13.51
CA ALA A 33 -6.27 19.85 14.46
C ALA A 33 -7.11 20.15 15.72
N VAL A 34 -7.89 19.16 16.16
CA VAL A 34 -8.75 19.29 17.36
C VAL A 34 -7.91 19.21 18.63
N GLU A 35 -6.87 18.38 18.62
CA GLU A 35 -5.96 18.20 19.75
C GLU A 35 -4.64 18.93 19.54
N VAL A 36 -4.04 19.38 20.64
CA VAL A 36 -2.69 19.93 20.64
C VAL A 36 -1.70 18.85 20.23
N PHE A 37 -0.84 19.18 19.27
CA PHE A 37 0.20 18.28 18.80
C PHE A 37 1.30 18.15 19.85
N LYS A 38 1.49 16.94 20.38
CA LYS A 38 2.46 16.69 21.45
C LYS A 38 3.89 16.64 20.93
N LEU A 39 4.81 17.12 21.76
CA LEU A 39 6.24 16.94 21.52
C LEU A 39 6.64 15.46 21.46
N GLU A 40 6.04 14.61 22.30
CA GLU A 40 6.28 13.16 22.29
C GLU A 40 5.96 12.53 20.92
N THR A 41 4.83 12.91 20.30
CA THR A 41 4.44 12.47 18.95
C THR A 41 5.52 12.85 17.93
N ALA A 42 5.97 14.11 17.97
CA ALA A 42 7.00 14.63 17.07
C ALA A 42 8.32 13.88 17.23
N LEU A 43 8.78 13.71 18.48
CA LEU A 43 10.04 13.03 18.81
C LEU A 43 10.01 11.56 18.42
N PHE A 44 8.90 10.85 18.66
CA PHE A 44 8.77 9.45 18.26
C PHE A 44 8.86 9.28 16.74
N ILE A 45 8.15 10.11 15.97
CA ILE A 45 8.18 10.09 14.50
C ILE A 45 9.59 10.41 13.98
N LEU A 46 10.21 11.47 14.51
CA LEU A 46 11.58 11.86 14.15
C LEU A 46 12.58 10.74 14.44
N THR A 47 12.45 10.09 15.60
CA THR A 47 13.29 8.96 15.99
C THR A 47 13.10 7.76 15.06
N CYS A 48 11.86 7.42 14.69
CA CYS A 48 11.59 6.33 13.74
C CYS A 48 12.19 6.60 12.35
N TYR A 49 12.08 7.83 11.83
CA TYR A 49 12.74 8.19 10.58
C TYR A 49 14.26 8.12 10.70
N THR A 50 14.81 8.59 11.82
CA THR A 50 16.24 8.60 12.07
C THR A 50 16.78 7.17 12.12
N THR A 51 16.14 6.27 12.88
CA THR A 51 16.60 4.88 12.96
C THR A 51 16.40 4.10 11.66
N LEU A 52 15.34 4.38 10.90
CA LEU A 52 15.19 3.87 9.54
C LEU A 52 16.37 4.25 8.65
N ILE A 53 16.75 5.53 8.67
CA ILE A 53 17.88 6.04 7.88
C ILE A 53 19.22 5.45 8.39
N LEU A 54 19.40 5.34 9.70
CA LEU A 54 20.59 4.73 10.30
C LEU A 54 20.73 3.26 9.90
N GLY A 55 19.66 2.47 10.01
CA GLY A 55 19.65 1.07 9.59
C GLY A 55 20.00 0.89 8.12
N PHE A 56 19.53 1.80 7.26
CA PHE A 56 19.89 1.80 5.84
C PHE A 56 21.35 2.19 5.58
N THR A 57 21.90 3.09 6.38
CA THR A 57 23.20 3.72 6.13
C THR A 57 24.35 2.91 6.70
N ILE A 58 24.23 2.49 7.98
CA ILE A 58 25.31 1.85 8.76
C ILE A 58 25.60 0.45 8.25
N VAL A 59 24.56 -0.32 7.92
CA VAL A 59 24.76 -1.71 7.51
C VAL A 59 25.26 -1.79 6.08
N SER A 60 26.39 -2.48 5.93
CA SER A 60 26.95 -2.82 4.63
C SER A 60 26.75 -4.31 4.37
N PHE A 61 26.14 -4.64 3.23
CA PHE A 61 26.08 -6.01 2.73
C PHE A 61 27.18 -6.22 1.72
N LYS A 62 27.75 -7.41 1.58
CA LYS A 62 28.52 -7.75 0.37
C LYS A 62 27.54 -7.87 -0.80
N THR A 63 27.93 -7.42 -2.00
CA THR A 63 27.13 -7.64 -3.21
C THR A 63 27.06 -9.14 -3.44
N VAL A 64 25.86 -9.71 -3.44
CA VAL A 64 25.69 -11.13 -3.72
C VAL A 64 25.46 -11.26 -5.21
N ASP A 65 26.52 -11.56 -5.95
CA ASP A 65 26.47 -11.79 -7.40
C ASP A 65 25.80 -13.12 -7.78
N ARG A 66 25.36 -13.93 -6.80
CA ARG A 66 24.83 -15.29 -7.01
C ARG A 66 23.58 -15.37 -7.90
N TYR A 67 22.90 -14.27 -8.18
CA TYR A 67 21.69 -14.26 -9.02
C TYR A 67 21.91 -13.69 -10.43
N LYS A 68 23.17 -13.57 -10.88
CA LYS A 68 23.52 -12.92 -12.15
C LYS A 68 22.96 -13.60 -13.41
N GLU A 69 22.51 -14.85 -13.37
CA GLU A 69 22.06 -15.57 -14.58
C GLU A 69 20.79 -16.40 -14.38
N ILE A 70 19.75 -15.86 -13.75
CA ILE A 70 18.43 -16.46 -13.99
C ILE A 70 18.05 -16.14 -15.44
N ASN A 71 17.80 -17.17 -16.27
CA ASN A 71 17.29 -17.00 -17.62
C ASN A 71 16.04 -16.10 -17.56
N SER A 72 16.23 -14.82 -17.92
CA SER A 72 15.26 -13.75 -17.69
C SER A 72 13.91 -14.06 -18.36
N LYS A 73 13.94 -14.72 -19.52
CA LYS A 73 12.75 -15.16 -20.24
C LYS A 73 11.96 -16.21 -19.46
N ARG A 74 12.63 -17.24 -18.94
CA ARG A 74 11.98 -18.33 -18.19
C ARG A 74 11.35 -17.82 -16.89
N LEU A 75 12.08 -16.99 -16.14
CA LEU A 75 11.57 -16.40 -14.89
C LEU A 75 10.32 -15.56 -15.12
N ILE A 76 10.35 -14.68 -16.12
CA ILE A 76 9.20 -13.82 -16.44
C ILE A 76 8.00 -14.63 -16.85
N ASN A 77 8.18 -15.61 -17.75
CA ASN A 77 7.08 -16.47 -18.18
C ASN A 77 6.48 -17.25 -17.00
N PHE A 78 7.33 -17.81 -16.14
CA PHE A 78 6.91 -18.51 -14.93
C PHE A 78 6.11 -17.59 -13.99
N LEU A 79 6.64 -16.42 -13.65
CA LEU A 79 5.97 -15.46 -12.77
C LEU A 79 4.63 -15.00 -13.36
N THR A 80 4.60 -14.70 -14.66
CA THR A 80 3.39 -14.28 -15.37
C THR A 80 2.34 -15.38 -15.29
N PHE A 81 2.70 -16.61 -15.66
CA PHE A 81 1.81 -17.77 -15.62
C PHE A 81 1.29 -18.08 -14.22
N LEU A 82 2.19 -18.11 -13.23
CA LEU A 82 1.83 -18.33 -11.82
C LEU A 82 0.82 -17.29 -11.34
N LEU A 83 1.01 -16.02 -11.69
CA LEU A 83 0.12 -14.95 -11.27
C LEU A 83 -1.25 -15.04 -11.96
N VAL A 84 -1.30 -15.41 -13.25
CA VAL A 84 -2.58 -15.69 -13.92
C VAL A 84 -3.34 -16.76 -13.14
N ILE A 85 -2.71 -17.88 -12.81
CA ILE A 85 -3.35 -18.95 -12.04
C ILE A 85 -3.82 -18.45 -10.67
N CYS A 86 -3.00 -17.69 -9.95
CA CYS A 86 -3.37 -17.15 -8.64
C CYS A 86 -4.59 -16.22 -8.72
N PHE A 87 -4.69 -15.40 -9.76
CA PHE A 87 -5.86 -14.55 -9.98
C PHE A 87 -7.09 -15.37 -10.36
N LEU A 88 -6.96 -16.38 -11.23
CA LEU A 88 -8.07 -17.28 -11.57
C LEU A 88 -8.59 -18.01 -10.33
N LEU A 89 -7.72 -18.59 -9.51
CA LEU A 89 -8.10 -19.23 -8.25
C LEU A 89 -8.78 -18.26 -7.30
N ARG A 90 -8.30 -17.01 -7.23
CA ARG A 90 -8.92 -15.96 -6.43
C ARG A 90 -10.31 -15.59 -6.95
N TRP A 91 -10.51 -15.53 -8.25
CA TRP A 91 -11.82 -15.26 -8.84
C TRP A 91 -12.78 -16.43 -8.62
N VAL A 92 -12.30 -17.68 -8.70
CA VAL A 92 -13.09 -18.86 -8.31
C VAL A 92 -13.52 -18.78 -6.84
N ASP A 93 -12.61 -18.41 -5.92
CA ASP A 93 -12.96 -18.17 -4.51
C ASP A 93 -14.01 -17.05 -4.36
N LEU A 94 -13.84 -15.93 -5.05
CA LEU A 94 -14.76 -14.80 -4.98
C LEU A 94 -16.15 -15.12 -5.52
N PHE A 95 -16.24 -15.58 -6.77
CA PHE A 95 -17.50 -15.77 -7.47
C PHE A 95 -18.16 -17.10 -7.09
N GLY A 96 -17.38 -18.18 -6.98
CA GLY A 96 -17.89 -19.52 -6.71
C GLY A 96 -18.18 -19.76 -5.24
N PHE A 97 -17.19 -19.53 -4.36
CA PHE A 97 -17.31 -19.89 -2.94
C PHE A 97 -17.93 -18.77 -2.10
N ARG A 98 -17.50 -17.53 -2.32
CA ARG A 98 -17.98 -16.36 -1.56
C ARG A 98 -19.24 -15.72 -2.14
N LYS A 99 -19.68 -16.18 -3.33
CA LYS A 99 -20.87 -15.69 -4.05
C LYS A 99 -20.87 -14.17 -4.27
N VAL A 100 -19.69 -13.56 -4.33
CA VAL A 100 -19.52 -12.14 -4.69
C VAL A 100 -19.93 -11.97 -6.14
N SER A 101 -20.57 -10.86 -6.50
CA SER A 101 -21.09 -10.63 -7.84
C SER A 101 -20.98 -9.17 -8.26
N PHE A 102 -20.82 -8.91 -9.56
CA PHE A 102 -20.90 -7.56 -10.11
C PHE A 102 -22.33 -6.98 -10.09
N PHE A 103 -23.33 -7.84 -9.95
CA PHE A 103 -24.73 -7.44 -9.84
C PHE A 103 -25.12 -7.02 -8.42
N ASN A 104 -24.32 -7.39 -7.42
CA ASN A 104 -24.50 -6.97 -6.04
C ASN A 104 -23.88 -5.59 -5.81
N ASP A 105 -24.43 -4.83 -4.87
CA ASP A 105 -23.77 -3.63 -4.39
C ASP A 105 -22.49 -3.95 -3.59
N SER A 106 -21.70 -2.92 -3.34
CA SER A 106 -20.39 -3.08 -2.68
C SER A 106 -20.49 -3.49 -1.21
N PHE A 107 -21.60 -3.20 -0.52
CA PHE A 107 -21.83 -3.60 0.86
C PHE A 107 -22.20 -5.07 0.96
N GLU A 108 -23.09 -5.52 0.09
CA GLU A 108 -23.53 -6.90 0.01
C GLU A 108 -22.35 -7.80 -0.33
N ASN A 109 -21.51 -7.41 -1.28
CA ASN A 109 -20.27 -8.14 -1.58
C ASN A 109 -19.32 -8.22 -0.37
N ARG A 110 -19.20 -7.16 0.43
CA ARG A 110 -18.40 -7.19 1.68
C ARG A 110 -19.02 -8.12 2.73
N ARG A 111 -20.35 -8.12 2.84
CA ARG A 111 -21.11 -8.97 3.76
C ARG A 111 -20.93 -10.45 3.39
N LEU A 112 -21.15 -10.80 2.13
CA LEU A 112 -21.00 -12.16 1.60
C LEU A 112 -19.57 -12.68 1.80
N SER A 113 -18.56 -11.86 1.51
CA SER A 113 -17.15 -12.22 1.72
C SER A 113 -16.80 -12.44 3.20
N LYS A 114 -17.50 -11.77 4.13
CA LYS A 114 -17.32 -11.97 5.56
C LYS A 114 -18.03 -13.24 6.06
N ILE A 115 -19.26 -13.49 5.58
CA ILE A 115 -20.04 -14.68 5.93
C ILE A 115 -19.32 -15.94 5.44
N HIS A 116 -18.91 -15.96 4.17
CA HIS A 116 -18.18 -17.06 3.56
C HIS A 116 -16.67 -16.88 3.74
N SER A 117 -16.23 -16.55 4.95
CA SER A 117 -14.81 -16.34 5.25
C SER A 117 -14.02 -17.64 5.44
N ASP A 118 -14.70 -18.78 5.49
CA ASP A 118 -14.10 -20.09 5.39
C ASP A 118 -13.50 -20.28 4.00
N THR A 119 -12.21 -20.55 3.97
CA THR A 119 -11.41 -20.55 2.75
C THR A 119 -10.32 -21.57 2.91
N ASN A 120 -10.17 -22.39 1.88
CA ASN A 120 -9.10 -23.35 1.73
C ASN A 120 -7.73 -22.64 1.72
N ILE A 121 -6.69 -23.33 2.22
CA ILE A 121 -5.31 -22.86 2.22
C ILE A 121 -4.82 -22.49 0.80
N ILE A 122 -5.30 -23.18 -0.23
CA ILE A 122 -4.97 -22.88 -1.64
C ILE A 122 -5.36 -21.44 -2.00
N PHE A 123 -6.56 -20.99 -1.58
CA PHE A 123 -7.02 -19.62 -1.85
C PHE A 123 -6.27 -18.58 -1.04
N ILE A 124 -5.81 -18.93 0.17
CA ILE A 124 -4.95 -18.07 0.97
C ILE A 124 -3.60 -17.87 0.29
N LEU A 125 -2.95 -18.96 -0.15
CA LEU A 125 -1.69 -18.91 -0.87
C LEU A 125 -1.81 -18.14 -2.19
N ALA A 126 -2.88 -18.39 -2.96
CA ALA A 126 -3.18 -17.62 -4.17
C ALA A 126 -3.35 -16.12 -3.87
N SER A 127 -4.01 -15.77 -2.77
CA SER A 127 -4.16 -14.37 -2.34
C SER A 127 -2.85 -13.72 -1.92
N ILE A 128 -1.92 -14.47 -1.34
CA ILE A 128 -0.57 -13.98 -1.00
C ILE A 128 0.23 -13.77 -2.28
N LEU A 129 0.30 -14.78 -3.15
CA LEU A 129 1.10 -14.74 -4.38
C LEU A 129 0.60 -13.71 -5.39
N LYS A 130 -0.73 -13.55 -5.56
CA LYS A 130 -1.29 -12.53 -6.47
C LYS A 130 -0.91 -11.10 -6.09
N SER A 131 -0.51 -10.86 -4.84
CA SER A 131 -0.06 -9.54 -4.39
C SER A 131 1.21 -9.07 -5.13
N LEU A 132 1.92 -9.98 -5.80
CA LEU A 132 3.05 -9.69 -6.67
C LEU A 132 2.63 -9.29 -8.10
N TYR A 133 1.36 -8.93 -8.33
CA TYR A 133 0.79 -8.59 -9.65
C TYR A 133 1.64 -7.63 -10.49
N PHE A 134 2.37 -6.71 -9.86
CA PHE A 134 3.22 -5.73 -10.53
C PHE A 134 4.62 -6.24 -10.89
N PHE A 135 5.05 -7.40 -10.37
CA PHE A 135 6.40 -7.93 -10.59
C PHE A 135 6.73 -8.15 -12.07
N PRO A 136 5.90 -8.87 -12.86
CA PRO A 136 6.18 -9.08 -14.28
C PRO A 136 6.28 -7.77 -15.06
N PHE A 137 5.41 -6.80 -14.76
CA PHE A 137 5.44 -5.48 -15.37
C PHE A 137 6.77 -4.76 -15.11
N VAL A 138 7.20 -4.69 -13.84
CA VAL A 138 8.45 -4.00 -13.47
C VAL A 138 9.67 -4.68 -14.09
N ILE A 139 9.70 -6.02 -14.11
CA ILE A 139 10.81 -6.77 -14.73
C ILE A 139 10.86 -6.52 -16.24
N HIS A 140 9.71 -6.54 -16.93
CA HIS A 140 9.64 -6.21 -18.36
C HIS A 140 10.06 -4.76 -18.64
N LEU A 141 9.65 -3.81 -17.80
CA LEU A 141 10.03 -2.41 -17.95
C LEU A 141 11.55 -2.22 -17.83
N LYS A 142 12.18 -2.93 -16.89
CA LYS A 142 13.64 -2.93 -16.71
C LYS A 142 14.38 -3.48 -17.93
N LEU A 143 13.92 -4.61 -18.47
CA LEU A 143 14.54 -5.28 -19.63
C LEU A 143 14.19 -4.65 -20.98
N GLY A 144 13.16 -3.80 -21.02
CA GLY A 144 12.52 -3.34 -22.25
C GLY A 144 11.42 -4.31 -22.71
N PHE A 145 10.24 -3.76 -22.98
CA PHE A 145 9.13 -4.54 -23.53
C PHE A 145 9.50 -5.08 -24.92
N LYS A 146 9.24 -6.37 -25.15
CA LYS A 146 9.36 -7.01 -26.47
C LYS A 146 7.95 -7.38 -26.95
N LYS A 147 7.71 -7.45 -28.27
CA LYS A 147 6.42 -7.89 -28.84
C LYS A 147 6.20 -9.39 -28.59
N ARG A 148 5.82 -9.76 -27.37
CA ARG A 148 5.58 -11.15 -26.92
C ARG A 148 4.33 -11.21 -26.06
N ILE A 149 3.65 -12.36 -26.09
CA ILE A 149 2.43 -12.61 -25.30
C ILE A 149 2.67 -12.34 -23.81
N ALA A 150 3.81 -12.77 -23.27
CA ALA A 150 4.16 -12.53 -21.85
C ALA A 150 4.25 -11.04 -21.49
N SER A 151 4.67 -10.18 -22.42
CA SER A 151 4.73 -8.73 -22.21
C SER A 151 3.34 -8.10 -22.14
N VAL A 152 2.43 -8.54 -23.01
CA VAL A 152 1.02 -8.11 -22.97
C VAL A 152 0.34 -8.62 -21.70
N ALA A 153 0.54 -9.90 -21.37
CA ALA A 153 0.01 -10.51 -20.15
C ALA A 153 0.50 -9.79 -18.88
N ALA A 154 1.77 -9.39 -18.83
CA ALA A 154 2.32 -8.64 -17.70
C ALA A 154 1.64 -7.27 -17.51
N ILE A 155 1.27 -6.59 -18.60
CA ILE A 155 0.50 -5.34 -18.54
C ILE A 155 -0.92 -5.63 -18.07
N ILE A 156 -1.57 -6.66 -18.61
CA ILE A 156 -2.94 -7.03 -18.23
C ILE A 156 -3.02 -7.40 -16.74
N ILE A 157 -2.11 -8.23 -16.24
CA ILE A 157 -2.05 -8.65 -14.82
C ILE A 157 -1.89 -7.44 -13.90
N LEU A 158 -1.19 -6.38 -14.33
CA LEU A 158 -1.04 -5.16 -13.54
C LEU A 158 -2.40 -4.57 -13.13
N PHE A 159 -3.42 -4.71 -13.99
CA PHE A 159 -4.76 -4.17 -13.79
C PHE A 159 -5.76 -5.16 -13.20
N PHE A 160 -5.42 -6.45 -13.04
CA PHE A 160 -6.31 -7.44 -12.42
C PHE A 160 -6.83 -7.06 -11.02
N PRO A 161 -6.05 -6.40 -10.13
CA PRO A 161 -6.58 -5.89 -8.86
C PRO A 161 -7.79 -4.96 -9.00
N LEU A 162 -8.00 -4.32 -10.15
CA LEU A 162 -9.14 -3.44 -10.38
C LEU A 162 -10.48 -4.20 -10.41
N VAL A 163 -10.48 -5.48 -10.74
CA VAL A 163 -11.67 -6.34 -10.65
C VAL A 163 -12.18 -6.39 -9.21
N GLU A 164 -11.30 -6.70 -8.25
CA GLU A 164 -11.64 -6.66 -6.82
C GLU A 164 -11.95 -5.24 -6.35
N ALA A 165 -11.30 -4.23 -6.94
CA ALA A 165 -11.57 -2.84 -6.63
C ALA A 165 -13.02 -2.44 -6.95
N LEU A 166 -13.52 -2.87 -8.11
CA LEU A 166 -14.91 -2.66 -8.54
C LEU A 166 -15.89 -3.42 -7.65
N LEU A 167 -15.68 -4.72 -7.43
CA LEU A 167 -16.58 -5.58 -6.64
C LEU A 167 -16.81 -5.06 -5.22
N TYR A 168 -15.74 -4.58 -4.57
CA TYR A 168 -15.80 -4.11 -3.19
C TYR A 168 -15.94 -2.58 -3.06
N GLY A 169 -16.00 -1.84 -4.17
CA GLY A 169 -15.99 -0.37 -4.15
C GLY A 169 -14.77 0.21 -3.42
N THR A 170 -13.59 -0.42 -3.56
CA THR A 170 -12.36 0.07 -2.95
C THR A 170 -11.54 0.90 -3.94
N ARG A 171 -10.97 2.00 -3.44
CA ARG A 171 -10.31 3.03 -4.25
C ARG A 171 -8.80 2.83 -4.30
N LYS A 172 -8.24 2.13 -3.32
CA LYS A 172 -6.80 1.93 -3.11
C LYS A 172 -6.08 1.37 -4.37
N PRO A 173 -6.56 0.30 -5.03
CA PRO A 173 -5.83 -0.32 -6.14
C PRO A 173 -5.59 0.61 -7.34
N TYR A 174 -6.51 1.54 -7.61
CA TYR A 174 -6.37 2.52 -8.68
C TYR A 174 -5.15 3.43 -8.48
N PHE A 175 -4.99 3.96 -7.27
CA PHE A 175 -3.84 4.80 -6.90
C PHE A 175 -2.55 3.99 -6.82
N GLU A 176 -2.61 2.78 -6.26
CA GLU A 176 -1.43 1.91 -6.18
C GLU A 176 -0.84 1.61 -7.54
N ILE A 177 -1.66 1.23 -8.54
CA ILE A 177 -1.19 0.96 -9.90
C ILE A 177 -0.54 2.20 -10.51
N ALA A 178 -1.17 3.37 -10.39
CA ALA A 178 -0.62 4.62 -10.92
C ALA A 178 0.73 4.97 -10.29
N ILE A 179 0.85 4.82 -8.96
CA ILE A 179 2.09 5.07 -8.22
C ILE A 179 3.17 4.06 -8.62
N ILE A 180 2.83 2.76 -8.72
CA ILE A 180 3.75 1.71 -9.18
C ILE A 180 4.30 2.05 -10.57
N ILE A 181 3.44 2.42 -11.53
CA ILE A 181 3.85 2.79 -12.88
C ILE A 181 4.80 3.99 -12.83
N PHE A 182 4.39 5.07 -12.17
CA PHE A 182 5.17 6.32 -12.13
C PHE A 182 6.54 6.12 -11.49
N ILE A 183 6.60 5.47 -10.32
CA ILE A 183 7.84 5.18 -9.61
C ILE A 183 8.74 4.25 -10.43
N SER A 184 8.16 3.25 -11.12
CA SER A 184 8.93 2.32 -11.96
C SER A 184 9.54 3.02 -13.19
N LEU A 185 8.78 3.93 -13.82
CA LEU A 185 9.28 4.74 -14.93
C LEU A 185 10.43 5.66 -14.51
N LEU A 186 10.34 6.24 -13.30
CA LEU A 186 11.43 7.05 -12.73
C LEU A 186 12.66 6.22 -12.38
N LEU A 187 12.49 5.09 -11.68
CA LEU A 187 13.60 4.24 -11.24
C LEU A 187 14.45 3.78 -12.43
N PHE A 188 13.80 3.36 -13.52
CA PHE A 188 14.48 2.90 -14.74
C PHE A 188 14.71 4.00 -15.77
N ARG A 189 14.57 5.28 -15.38
CA ARG A 189 14.86 6.47 -16.21
C ARG A 189 14.13 6.49 -17.55
N LYS A 190 12.94 5.86 -17.62
CA LYS A 190 12.07 5.90 -18.81
C LYS A 190 11.41 7.26 -18.97
N ILE A 191 11.25 7.98 -17.86
CA ILE A 191 10.85 9.39 -17.82
C ILE A 191 11.86 10.18 -16.96
N LYS A 192 12.00 11.47 -17.23
CA LYS A 192 12.74 12.42 -16.38
C LYS A 192 11.74 13.25 -15.57
N LEU A 193 12.13 13.76 -14.40
CA LEU A 193 11.33 14.73 -13.63
C LEU A 193 11.35 16.11 -14.31
N LYS A 194 10.67 16.20 -15.47
CA LYS A 194 10.38 17.45 -16.17
C LYS A 194 8.98 17.91 -15.79
N ILE A 195 8.73 19.22 -15.83
CA ILE A 195 7.43 19.81 -15.48
C ILE A 195 6.27 19.17 -16.24
N PHE A 196 6.45 18.85 -17.52
CA PHE A 196 5.45 18.16 -18.34
C PHE A 196 5.07 16.77 -17.80
N ASN A 197 6.06 15.96 -17.39
CA ASN A 197 5.79 14.61 -16.85
C ASN A 197 5.13 14.68 -15.47
N ILE A 198 5.50 15.68 -14.66
CA ILE A 198 4.86 15.96 -13.38
C ILE A 198 3.41 16.38 -13.61
N PHE A 199 3.17 17.31 -14.55
CA PHE A 199 1.83 17.77 -14.91
C PHE A 199 0.94 16.63 -15.44
N ALA A 200 1.49 15.78 -16.33
CA ALA A 200 0.78 14.59 -16.82
C ALA A 200 0.41 13.63 -15.68
N PHE A 201 1.34 13.37 -14.76
CA PHE A 201 1.07 12.54 -13.58
C PHE A 201 0.01 13.14 -12.66
N LEU A 202 0.08 14.45 -12.38
CA LEU A 202 -0.92 15.16 -11.58
C LEU A 202 -2.30 15.13 -12.26
N THR A 203 -2.36 15.24 -13.59
CA THR A 203 -3.59 15.12 -14.36
C THR A 203 -4.19 13.72 -14.21
N ILE A 204 -3.38 12.66 -14.33
CA ILE A 204 -3.82 11.28 -14.09
C ILE A 204 -4.35 11.12 -12.66
N LEU A 205 -3.62 11.62 -11.66
CA LEU A 205 -4.08 11.59 -10.28
C LEU A 205 -5.41 12.32 -10.09
N PHE A 206 -5.59 13.48 -10.70
CA PHE A 206 -6.85 14.24 -10.64
C PHE A 206 -8.02 13.47 -11.28
N LEU A 207 -7.80 12.80 -12.41
CA LEU A 207 -8.79 11.93 -13.03
C LEU A 207 -9.14 10.74 -12.12
N LEU A 208 -8.13 10.10 -11.52
CA LEU A 208 -8.33 9.02 -10.56
C LEU A 208 -9.08 9.48 -9.31
N MET A 209 -8.81 10.70 -8.81
CA MET A 209 -9.56 11.32 -7.72
C MET A 209 -11.03 11.52 -8.10
N THR A 210 -11.31 11.90 -9.34
CA THR A 210 -12.68 12.05 -9.85
C THR A 210 -13.40 10.70 -9.90
N VAL A 211 -12.75 9.64 -10.38
CA VAL A 211 -13.30 8.27 -10.38
C VAL A 211 -13.51 7.78 -8.94
N SER A 212 -12.51 7.95 -8.08
CA SER A 212 -12.52 7.64 -6.65
C SER A 212 -13.70 8.31 -5.92
N TYR A 213 -13.97 9.57 -6.24
CA TYR A 213 -15.13 10.28 -5.74
C TYR A 213 -16.44 9.68 -6.23
N LYS A 214 -16.59 9.42 -7.53
CA LYS A 214 -17.82 8.80 -8.07
C LYS A 214 -18.11 7.44 -7.42
N VAL A 215 -17.08 6.61 -7.22
CA VAL A 215 -17.19 5.33 -6.50
C VAL A 215 -17.64 5.54 -5.05
N MET A 216 -17.08 6.54 -4.37
CA MET A 216 -17.49 6.87 -3.00
C MET A 216 -18.92 7.39 -2.95
N LEU A 217 -19.30 8.30 -3.85
CA LEU A 217 -20.63 8.89 -3.92
C LEU A 217 -21.67 7.79 -4.11
N LYS A 218 -21.47 6.91 -5.11
CA LYS A 218 -22.31 5.74 -5.36
C LYS A 218 -22.47 4.90 -4.10
N ARG A 219 -21.36 4.60 -3.41
CA ARG A 219 -21.38 3.82 -2.17
C ARG A 219 -22.16 4.52 -1.04
N GLU A 220 -21.95 5.81 -0.80
CA GLU A 220 -22.67 6.49 0.30
C GLU A 220 -24.15 6.69 -0.04
N THR A 221 -24.52 6.94 -1.31
CA THR A 221 -25.93 7.00 -1.73
C THR A 221 -26.66 5.67 -1.61
N GLU A 222 -25.99 4.54 -1.88
CA GLU A 222 -26.53 3.19 -1.68
C GLU A 222 -26.78 2.90 -0.18
N ARG A 223 -25.96 3.48 0.70
CA ARG A 223 -26.04 3.26 2.15
C ARG A 223 -27.13 4.08 2.83
N SER A 224 -27.29 5.34 2.40
CA SER A 224 -28.04 6.34 3.13
C SER A 224 -29.16 6.91 2.27
N SER A 225 -30.09 6.07 1.84
CA SER A 225 -31.22 6.38 0.93
C SER A 225 -32.08 7.62 1.29
N LYS A 226 -31.78 8.35 2.37
CA LYS A 226 -32.47 9.56 2.86
C LYS A 226 -31.57 10.65 3.50
N GLU A 227 -30.24 10.54 3.55
CA GLU A 227 -29.40 11.59 4.20
C GLU A 227 -28.63 12.45 3.19
N ASP A 228 -28.59 13.76 3.46
CA ASP A 228 -27.77 14.72 2.72
C ASP A 228 -26.28 14.35 2.86
N ILE A 229 -25.63 14.08 1.72
CA ILE A 229 -24.20 13.76 1.62
C ILE A 229 -23.33 14.82 2.32
N TYR A 230 -23.74 16.09 2.32
CA TYR A 230 -23.01 17.16 3.02
C TYR A 230 -23.09 17.03 4.55
N LYS A 231 -24.19 16.48 5.07
CA LYS A 231 -24.36 16.19 6.51
C LYS A 231 -23.53 14.98 6.93
N VAL A 232 -23.53 13.90 6.16
CA VAL A 232 -22.68 12.71 6.39
C VAL A 232 -21.19 13.08 6.48
N ILE A 233 -20.78 14.11 5.75
CA ILE A 233 -19.38 14.50 5.62
C ILE A 233 -18.95 15.49 6.70
N THR A 234 -19.84 16.42 7.10
CA THR A 234 -19.61 17.26 8.28
C THR A 234 -19.64 16.46 9.59
N THR A 235 -20.23 15.26 9.59
CA THR A 235 -20.19 14.29 10.70
C THR A 235 -19.21 13.14 10.50
N SER A 236 -18.31 13.20 9.49
CA SER A 236 -17.37 12.10 9.24
C SER A 236 -16.35 11.96 10.37
N ARG A 237 -15.90 10.72 10.63
CA ARG A 237 -14.93 10.41 11.71
C ARG A 237 -13.58 11.12 11.54
N TYR A 238 -13.24 11.57 10.33
CA TYR A 238 -12.02 12.35 10.11
C TYR A 238 -12.10 13.74 10.77
N ASN A 239 -13.31 14.28 10.95
CA ASN A 239 -13.54 15.57 11.60
C ASN A 239 -13.31 15.52 13.12
N ASP A 240 -13.27 14.34 13.71
CA ASP A 240 -12.97 14.14 15.13
C ASP A 240 -11.53 14.59 15.47
N LEU A 241 -10.64 14.59 14.47
CA LEU A 241 -9.23 14.99 14.62
C LEU A 241 -8.85 16.20 13.79
N LEU A 242 -9.41 16.32 12.58
CA LEU A 242 -9.11 17.38 11.63
C LEU A 242 -10.42 18.05 11.24
N LYS A 243 -10.88 18.99 12.07
CA LYS A 243 -12.16 19.65 11.91
C LYS A 243 -12.09 20.71 10.81
N PRO A 244 -12.97 20.69 9.79
CA PRO A 244 -13.01 21.71 8.76
C PRO A 244 -13.26 23.11 9.34
N ASN A 245 -12.65 24.14 8.73
CA ASN A 245 -12.88 25.52 9.13
C ASN A 245 -14.35 25.94 8.95
N LYS A 246 -14.82 26.90 9.76
CA LYS A 246 -16.20 27.41 9.68
C LYS A 246 -16.56 27.92 8.28
N GLU A 247 -15.62 28.55 7.59
CA GLU A 247 -15.78 29.04 6.22
C GLU A 247 -16.08 27.91 5.23
N VAL A 248 -15.36 26.78 5.33
CA VAL A 248 -15.58 25.61 4.48
C VAL A 248 -16.96 25.00 4.75
N ILE A 249 -17.36 24.92 6.01
CA ILE A 249 -18.70 24.43 6.39
C ILE A 249 -19.78 25.36 5.83
N GLY A 250 -19.60 26.68 5.97
CA GLY A 250 -20.50 27.68 5.39
C GLY A 250 -20.59 27.57 3.86
N TYR A 251 -19.46 27.38 3.18
CA TYR A 251 -19.40 27.18 1.73
C TYR A 251 -20.17 25.94 1.27
N LEU A 252 -19.98 24.81 1.97
CA LEU A 252 -20.67 23.55 1.66
C LEU A 252 -22.19 23.65 1.89
N ASN A 253 -22.61 24.37 2.93
CA ASN A 253 -24.03 24.52 3.27
C ASN A 253 -24.75 25.61 2.45
N ASN A 254 -24.03 26.49 1.74
CA ASN A 254 -24.64 27.59 1.00
C ASN A 254 -25.41 27.08 -0.25
N PRO A 255 -26.75 27.29 -0.35
CA PRO A 255 -27.56 26.78 -1.45
C PRO A 255 -27.20 27.40 -2.81
N ASN A 256 -26.61 28.59 -2.83
CA ASN A 256 -26.27 29.34 -4.05
C ASN A 256 -24.97 28.85 -4.71
N VAL A 257 -24.20 27.98 -4.04
CA VAL A 257 -22.97 27.41 -4.59
C VAL A 257 -23.29 26.20 -5.47
N ASN A 258 -22.78 26.22 -6.69
CA ASN A 258 -22.93 25.11 -7.64
C ASN A 258 -22.50 23.75 -7.05
N VAL A 259 -23.34 22.74 -7.25
CA VAL A 259 -23.15 21.37 -6.73
C VAL A 259 -21.80 20.77 -7.12
N ASN A 260 -21.35 20.95 -8.35
CA ASN A 260 -20.05 20.43 -8.80
C ASN A 260 -18.90 21.09 -8.02
N LYS A 261 -18.97 22.39 -7.78
CA LYS A 261 -17.97 23.11 -6.97
C LYS A 261 -17.94 22.58 -5.54
N LYS A 262 -19.11 22.38 -4.91
CA LYS A 262 -19.19 21.75 -3.58
C LYS A 262 -18.57 20.35 -3.57
N ASN A 263 -18.86 19.55 -4.59
CA ASN A 263 -18.32 18.20 -4.72
C ASN A 263 -16.79 18.21 -4.83
N TYR A 264 -16.20 19.12 -5.62
CA TYR A 264 -14.74 19.26 -5.70
C TYR A 264 -14.11 19.71 -4.40
N THR A 265 -14.67 20.72 -3.73
CA THR A 265 -14.20 21.17 -2.41
C THR A 265 -14.21 20.01 -1.42
N LEU A 266 -15.25 19.19 -1.47
CA LEU A 266 -15.43 18.04 -0.61
C LEU A 266 -14.42 16.92 -0.89
N ILE A 267 -14.12 16.65 -2.16
CA ILE A 267 -13.04 15.73 -2.55
C ILE A 267 -11.70 16.20 -1.96
N LEU A 268 -11.37 17.48 -2.13
CA LEU A 268 -10.11 18.04 -1.66
C LEU A 268 -10.00 17.97 -0.13
N LEU A 269 -11.06 18.35 0.58
CA LEU A 269 -11.13 18.28 2.04
C LEU A 269 -10.90 16.85 2.55
N GLN A 270 -11.67 15.89 2.03
CA GLN A 270 -11.54 14.49 2.44
C GLN A 270 -10.19 13.89 2.07
N THR A 271 -9.62 14.28 0.93
CA THR A 271 -8.32 13.77 0.50
C THR A 271 -7.22 14.29 1.41
N GLY A 272 -7.22 15.59 1.73
CA GLY A 272 -6.24 16.15 2.65
C GLY A 272 -6.40 15.58 4.06
N GLN A 273 -7.63 15.43 4.55
CA GLN A 273 -7.90 14.71 5.81
C GLN A 273 -7.39 13.26 5.76
N TYR A 274 -7.64 12.54 4.67
CA TYR A 274 -7.16 11.17 4.48
C TYR A 274 -5.62 11.09 4.50
N ILE A 275 -4.92 12.05 3.89
CA ILE A 275 -3.45 12.11 3.91
C ILE A 275 -2.92 12.40 5.32
N ASN A 276 -3.59 13.28 6.06
CA ASN A 276 -3.04 13.84 7.30
C ASN A 276 -3.47 13.12 8.59
N HIS A 277 -4.66 12.51 8.62
CA HIS A 277 -5.27 12.03 9.87
C HIS A 277 -4.42 10.99 10.62
N GLY A 278 -3.65 10.15 9.92
CA GLY A 278 -2.92 9.03 10.54
C GLY A 278 -1.87 9.44 11.59
N VAL A 279 -1.34 10.67 11.50
CA VAL A 279 -0.42 11.24 12.51
C VAL A 279 -1.20 11.81 13.69
N PHE A 280 -2.31 12.49 13.44
CA PHE A 280 -3.17 13.01 14.52
C PHE A 280 -3.86 11.90 15.31
N GLU A 281 -4.19 10.79 14.65
CA GLU A 281 -4.68 9.57 15.32
C GLU A 281 -3.59 8.99 16.24
N PHE A 282 -2.33 8.99 15.81
CA PHE A 282 -1.22 8.59 16.67
C PHE A 282 -1.07 9.54 17.87
N ASN A 283 -1.17 10.86 17.66
CA ASN A 283 -1.15 11.83 18.75
C ASN A 283 -2.24 11.56 19.80
N HIS A 284 -3.46 11.26 19.33
CA HIS A 284 -4.58 10.89 20.19
C HIS A 284 -4.33 9.58 20.93
N ILE A 285 -3.74 8.56 20.27
CA ILE A 285 -3.44 7.28 20.90
C ILE A 285 -2.51 7.42 22.10
N LEU A 286 -1.57 8.36 22.08
CA LEU A 286 -0.70 8.63 23.23
C LEU A 286 -1.47 9.16 24.46
N ASN A 287 -2.71 9.61 24.30
CA ASN A 287 -3.61 9.95 25.43
C ASN A 287 -4.42 8.75 25.93
N THR A 288 -4.48 7.68 25.16
CA THR A 288 -5.31 6.52 25.47
C THR A 288 -4.45 5.39 26.03
N ASN A 289 -4.84 4.83 27.18
CA ASN A 289 -4.15 3.68 27.75
C ASN A 289 -4.56 2.39 27.00
N LEU A 290 -4.02 2.21 25.80
CA LEU A 290 -4.30 1.04 24.96
C LEU A 290 -3.34 -0.11 25.25
N PRO A 291 -3.83 -1.36 25.29
CA PRO A 291 -2.98 -2.53 25.44
C PRO A 291 -2.05 -2.68 24.25
N THR A 292 -0.82 -3.15 24.51
CA THR A 292 0.14 -3.54 23.49
C THR A 292 -0.35 -4.80 22.77
N THR A 293 -0.26 -4.83 21.44
CA THR A 293 -0.84 -5.92 20.64
C THR A 293 0.17 -6.87 20.02
N TYR A 294 1.47 -6.64 20.23
CA TYR A 294 2.56 -7.55 19.86
C TYR A 294 2.53 -8.04 18.41
N GLY A 295 2.15 -7.15 17.48
CA GLY A 295 2.07 -7.44 16.06
C GLY A 295 0.68 -7.85 15.59
N GLN A 296 -0.27 -8.14 16.49
CA GLN A 296 -1.63 -8.54 16.11
C GLN A 296 -2.36 -7.46 15.30
N TYR A 297 -2.01 -6.18 15.45
CA TYR A 297 -2.66 -5.11 14.72
C TYR A 297 -2.11 -4.93 13.30
N THR A 298 -0.78 -4.83 13.14
CA THR A 298 -0.14 -4.65 11.83
C THR A 298 -0.06 -5.97 11.06
N LEU A 299 0.34 -7.05 11.73
CA LEU A 299 0.64 -8.37 11.18
C LEU A 299 -0.51 -9.37 11.35
N TYR A 300 -1.74 -8.89 11.56
CA TYR A 300 -2.94 -9.71 11.73
C TYR A 300 -3.11 -10.84 10.69
N PRO A 301 -2.69 -10.73 9.41
CA PRO A 301 -2.83 -11.83 8.48
C PRO A 301 -2.06 -13.09 8.88
N PHE A 302 -0.92 -12.94 9.58
CA PHE A 302 -0.19 -14.09 10.12
C PHE A 302 -0.95 -14.74 11.26
N PHE A 303 -1.46 -13.95 12.21
CA PHE A 303 -2.28 -14.45 13.31
C PHE A 303 -3.53 -15.16 12.79
N LYS A 304 -4.19 -14.57 11.79
CA LYS A 304 -5.33 -15.21 11.11
C LYS A 304 -4.95 -16.51 10.43
N PHE A 305 -3.79 -16.56 9.76
CA PHE A 305 -3.30 -17.78 9.11
C PHE A 305 -3.04 -18.88 10.15
N PHE A 306 -2.24 -18.61 11.18
CA PHE A 306 -1.90 -19.58 12.21
C PHE A 306 -3.11 -20.03 13.05
N ALA A 307 -4.03 -19.12 13.37
CA ALA A 307 -5.25 -19.49 14.07
C ALA A 307 -6.11 -20.47 13.25
N LYS A 308 -6.18 -20.24 11.93
CA LYS A 308 -6.94 -21.11 11.03
C LYS A 308 -6.27 -22.47 10.79
N THR A 309 -4.93 -22.49 10.69
CA THR A 309 -4.19 -23.72 10.35
C THR A 309 -3.78 -24.56 11.55
N ILE A 310 -3.40 -23.93 12.67
CA ILE A 310 -2.91 -24.60 13.87
C ILE A 310 -4.07 -24.82 14.85
N THR A 311 -4.75 -23.75 15.27
CA THR A 311 -5.75 -23.84 16.34
C THR A 311 -7.16 -24.12 15.84
N LYS A 312 -7.38 -24.15 14.52
CA LYS A 312 -8.68 -24.30 13.85
C LYS A 312 -9.75 -23.32 14.36
N ASN A 313 -9.32 -22.17 14.87
CA ASN A 313 -10.19 -21.14 15.43
C ASN A 313 -10.36 -19.97 14.46
N ASN A 314 -11.53 -19.35 14.51
CA ASN A 314 -11.79 -18.10 13.80
C ASN A 314 -11.15 -16.94 14.55
N TYR A 315 -10.04 -16.42 14.01
CA TYR A 315 -9.41 -15.21 14.53
C TYR A 315 -10.18 -13.98 14.10
N GLU A 316 -10.83 -13.31 15.06
CA GLU A 316 -11.36 -11.98 14.86
C GLU A 316 -10.24 -10.94 14.92
N ASN A 317 -10.27 -10.00 13.97
CA ASN A 317 -9.24 -8.95 13.90
C ASN A 317 -9.35 -8.05 15.13
N PHE A 318 -8.35 -8.12 16.01
CA PHE A 318 -8.26 -7.23 17.16
C PHE A 318 -7.92 -5.82 16.68
N ASN A 319 -8.88 -4.90 16.79
CA ASN A 319 -8.65 -3.48 16.52
C ASN A 319 -8.56 -2.70 17.83
N PRO A 320 -7.36 -2.51 18.40
CA PRO A 320 -7.16 -1.71 19.61
C PRO A 320 -7.33 -0.21 19.35
N SER A 321 -7.38 0.25 18.09
CA SER A 321 -7.54 1.67 17.80
C SER A 321 -8.88 2.17 18.36
N PRO A 322 -8.87 3.32 19.06
CA PRO A 322 -10.07 3.88 19.71
C PRO A 322 -11.17 4.18 18.69
N ARG A 323 -10.82 4.41 17.42
CA ARG A 323 -11.76 4.64 16.33
C ARG A 323 -11.78 3.48 15.34
N LYS A 324 -12.92 2.78 15.28
CA LYS A 324 -13.19 1.81 14.19
C LYS A 324 -13.13 2.52 12.82
N TYR A 325 -12.49 1.89 11.85
CA TYR A 325 -12.43 2.32 10.44
C TYR A 325 -11.62 3.59 10.13
N VAL A 326 -10.80 4.08 11.07
CA VAL A 326 -9.80 5.12 10.82
C VAL A 326 -8.44 4.45 10.57
N TYR A 327 -7.71 4.91 9.55
CA TYR A 327 -6.38 4.36 9.26
C TYR A 327 -5.35 5.04 10.16
N LEU A 328 -4.31 4.30 10.50
CA LEU A 328 -3.19 4.78 11.29
C LEU A 328 -1.99 4.95 10.38
N SER A 329 -1.17 5.98 10.65
CA SER A 329 0.19 6.06 10.09
C SER A 329 0.99 4.80 10.45
N ALA A 330 2.11 4.58 9.77
CA ALA A 330 3.03 3.51 10.13
C ALA A 330 3.48 3.66 11.59
N PHE A 331 3.77 4.88 12.02
CA PHE A 331 4.19 5.20 13.39
C PHE A 331 3.18 4.76 14.44
N GLY A 332 1.92 5.19 14.30
CA GLY A 332 0.88 4.81 15.25
C GLY A 332 0.55 3.32 15.25
N SER A 333 0.57 2.68 14.08
CA SER A 333 0.31 1.24 13.98
C SER A 333 1.38 0.40 14.67
N PHE A 334 2.66 0.70 14.40
CA PHE A 334 3.76 -0.01 15.07
C PHE A 334 3.83 0.34 16.55
N TYR A 335 3.52 1.58 16.95
CA TYR A 335 3.45 1.94 18.37
C TYR A 335 2.35 1.15 19.12
N ILE A 336 1.19 0.94 18.51
CA ILE A 336 0.15 0.06 19.08
C ILE A 336 0.67 -1.38 19.28
N ASP A 337 1.43 -1.88 18.32
CA ASP A 337 1.95 -3.25 18.37
C ASP A 337 3.13 -3.40 19.35
N PHE A 338 4.03 -2.43 19.43
CA PHE A 338 5.34 -2.60 20.08
C PHE A 338 5.79 -1.39 20.92
N LYS A 339 4.98 -0.34 21.04
CA LYS A 339 5.31 0.90 21.77
C LYS A 339 6.66 1.46 21.30
N TRP A 340 7.53 1.85 22.22
CA TRP A 340 8.88 2.35 21.93
C TRP A 340 9.80 1.32 21.25
N ALA A 341 9.55 0.01 21.40
CA ALA A 341 10.32 -1.01 20.69
C ALA A 341 10.13 -0.96 19.15
N SER A 342 9.12 -0.23 18.67
CA SER A 342 8.96 0.09 17.24
C SER A 342 10.21 0.71 16.62
N ILE A 343 11.00 1.46 17.39
CA ILE A 343 12.24 2.09 16.91
C ILE A 343 13.21 1.04 16.33
N ILE A 344 13.29 -0.14 16.95
CA ILE A 344 14.10 -1.27 16.49
C ILE A 344 13.54 -1.80 15.16
N ILE A 345 12.21 -1.89 15.03
CA ILE A 345 11.55 -2.34 13.80
C ILE A 345 11.87 -1.41 12.63
N PHE A 346 11.83 -0.08 12.84
CA PHE A 346 12.21 0.89 11.82
C PHE A 346 13.69 0.78 11.44
N PHE A 347 14.58 0.52 12.40
CA PHE A 347 15.98 0.23 12.12
C PHE A 347 16.15 -1.02 11.24
N LEU A 348 15.49 -2.13 11.60
CA LEU A 348 15.51 -3.37 10.81
C LEU A 348 14.90 -3.16 9.41
N LEU A 349 13.84 -2.38 9.29
CA LEU A 349 13.27 -2.01 8.00
C LEU A 349 14.29 -1.27 7.12
N GLY A 350 15.11 -0.39 7.72
CA GLY A 350 16.21 0.29 7.04
C GLY A 350 17.25 -0.68 6.49
N ILE A 351 17.64 -1.67 7.31
CA ILE A 351 18.56 -2.75 6.92
C ILE A 351 17.99 -3.54 5.74
N ILE A 352 16.73 -3.95 5.82
CA ILE A 352 16.05 -4.69 4.75
C ILE A 352 16.05 -3.86 3.45
N GLN A 353 15.71 -2.57 3.53
CA GLN A 353 15.73 -1.69 2.37
C GLN A 353 17.12 -1.56 1.75
N LYS A 354 18.17 -1.51 2.56
CA LYS A 354 19.56 -1.48 2.09
C LYS A 354 19.92 -2.74 1.32
N TYR A 355 19.52 -3.90 1.78
CA TYR A 355 19.71 -5.16 1.07
C TYR A 355 19.08 -5.11 -0.35
N PHE A 356 17.83 -4.70 -0.47
CA PHE A 356 17.15 -4.62 -1.76
C PHE A 356 17.78 -3.57 -2.68
N HIS A 357 18.08 -2.39 -2.16
CA HIS A 357 18.72 -1.31 -2.90
C HIS A 357 20.12 -1.66 -3.40
N LYS A 358 20.85 -2.53 -2.70
CA LYS A 358 22.16 -2.98 -3.18
C LYS A 358 22.04 -3.97 -4.34
N ASN A 359 21.03 -4.84 -4.30
CA ASN A 359 20.91 -5.95 -5.25
C ASN A 359 20.03 -5.65 -6.48
N TYR A 360 19.21 -4.60 -6.48
CA TYR A 360 18.23 -4.38 -7.57
C TYR A 360 18.85 -4.14 -8.94
N LYS A 361 20.07 -3.58 -9.05
CA LYS A 361 20.70 -3.37 -10.36
C LYS A 361 21.07 -4.72 -11.00
N GLY A 362 21.75 -5.58 -10.24
CA GLY A 362 22.21 -6.89 -10.70
C GLY A 362 21.14 -7.98 -10.72
N SER A 363 20.02 -7.81 -10.01
CA SER A 363 18.97 -8.82 -9.93
C SER A 363 17.62 -8.31 -10.41
N LEU A 364 17.01 -9.02 -11.36
CA LEU A 364 15.66 -8.70 -11.87
C LEU A 364 14.60 -8.81 -10.78
N ILE A 365 14.69 -9.83 -9.93
CA ILE A 365 13.65 -10.15 -8.93
C ILE A 365 13.62 -9.16 -7.76
N HIS A 366 14.74 -8.51 -7.47
CA HIS A 366 14.84 -7.49 -6.42
C HIS A 366 14.31 -6.12 -6.87
N SER A 367 14.18 -5.89 -8.18
CA SER A 367 13.77 -4.58 -8.71
C SER A 367 12.33 -4.19 -8.34
N PRO A 368 11.32 -5.08 -8.47
CA PRO A 368 9.96 -4.81 -7.96
C PRO A 368 9.93 -4.48 -6.47
N MET A 369 10.77 -5.14 -5.65
CA MET A 369 10.80 -4.88 -4.21
C MET A 369 11.30 -3.48 -3.87
N VAL A 370 12.24 -2.92 -4.62
CA VAL A 370 12.67 -1.51 -4.42
C VAL A 370 11.54 -0.53 -4.70
N ILE A 371 10.69 -0.79 -5.70
CA ILE A 371 9.48 0.01 -5.97
C ILE A 371 8.52 -0.09 -4.78
N TYR A 372 8.28 -1.31 -4.29
CA TYR A 372 7.38 -1.54 -3.17
C TYR A 372 7.83 -0.84 -1.88
N LEU A 373 9.13 -0.90 -1.58
CA LEU A 373 9.71 -0.26 -0.40
C LEU A 373 9.71 1.27 -0.51
N ALA A 374 9.89 1.82 -1.71
CA ALA A 374 9.70 3.25 -1.93
C ALA A 374 8.25 3.70 -1.68
N ILE A 375 7.26 2.89 -2.07
CA ILE A 375 5.85 3.14 -1.74
C ILE A 375 5.66 3.13 -0.22
N ILE A 376 6.20 2.12 0.48
CA ILE A 376 6.14 2.08 1.96
C ILE A 376 6.72 3.36 2.56
N ASN A 377 7.89 3.83 2.11
CA ASN A 377 8.50 5.07 2.58
C ASN A 377 7.62 6.30 2.38
N ILE A 378 7.02 6.42 1.19
CA ILE A 378 6.13 7.55 0.86
C ILE A 378 4.90 7.56 1.77
N PHE A 379 4.34 6.38 2.07
CA PHE A 379 3.12 6.27 2.86
C PHE A 379 3.35 6.24 4.37
N LEU A 380 4.58 6.18 4.89
CA LEU A 380 4.87 6.15 6.34
C LEU A 380 4.04 7.15 7.17
N PRO A 381 3.97 8.46 6.82
CA PRO A 381 3.19 9.43 7.61
C PRO A 381 1.69 9.40 7.28
N ILE A 382 1.31 8.80 6.15
CA ILE A 382 -0.07 8.79 5.66
C ILE A 382 -0.85 7.61 6.25
N LEU A 383 -0.35 6.38 6.01
CA LEU A 383 -0.95 5.15 6.49
C LEU A 383 0.09 4.03 6.59
N ASN A 384 -0.14 3.05 7.46
CA ASN A 384 0.71 1.87 7.51
C ASN A 384 0.46 0.97 6.29
N TYR A 385 1.29 1.13 5.26
CA TYR A 385 1.17 0.35 4.04
C TYR A 385 1.51 -1.14 4.24
N LEU A 386 2.23 -1.49 5.31
CA LEU A 386 2.56 -2.88 5.67
C LEU A 386 1.41 -3.59 6.41
N ARG A 387 0.39 -2.86 6.87
CA ARG A 387 -0.71 -3.44 7.64
C ARG A 387 -1.59 -4.33 6.78
N GLY A 388 -1.99 -5.47 7.33
CA GLY A 388 -2.95 -6.37 6.68
C GLY A 388 -2.41 -6.93 5.37
N ALA A 389 -3.23 -6.94 4.32
CA ALA A 389 -2.82 -7.45 3.00
C ALA A 389 -1.59 -6.73 2.39
N GLY A 390 -1.19 -5.57 2.94
CA GLY A 390 0.05 -4.89 2.59
C GLY A 390 1.33 -5.64 2.97
N ILE A 391 1.27 -6.66 3.82
CA ILE A 391 2.44 -7.52 4.07
C ILE A 391 2.63 -8.59 2.99
N TYR A 392 1.58 -8.90 2.21
CA TYR A 392 1.59 -10.02 1.27
C TYR A 392 2.67 -9.92 0.20
N PRO A 393 3.03 -8.74 -0.36
CA PRO A 393 4.12 -8.67 -1.32
C PRO A 393 5.47 -9.09 -0.74
N LEU A 394 5.73 -8.83 0.55
CA LEU A 394 6.96 -9.29 1.22
C LEU A 394 6.95 -10.81 1.40
N ILE A 395 5.83 -11.37 1.84
CA ILE A 395 5.68 -12.83 2.02
C ILE A 395 5.78 -13.55 0.67
N GLY A 396 5.02 -13.10 -0.32
CA GLY A 396 5.02 -13.65 -1.67
C GLY A 396 6.41 -13.58 -2.28
N PHE A 397 7.12 -12.48 -2.10
CA PHE A 397 8.50 -12.36 -2.55
C PHE A 397 9.42 -13.41 -1.91
N SER A 398 9.33 -13.62 -0.59
CA SER A 398 10.09 -14.66 0.10
C SER A 398 9.81 -16.06 -0.45
N VAL A 399 8.53 -16.38 -0.74
CA VAL A 399 8.14 -17.65 -1.38
C VAL A 399 8.79 -17.78 -2.76
N ILE A 400 8.75 -16.72 -3.57
CA ILE A 400 9.39 -16.71 -4.90
C ILE A 400 10.91 -16.84 -4.81
N LEU A 401 11.56 -16.22 -3.83
CA LEU A 401 13.01 -16.36 -3.62
C LEU A 401 13.39 -17.80 -3.31
N ILE A 402 12.65 -18.46 -2.41
CA ILE A 402 12.86 -19.87 -2.08
C ILE A 402 12.72 -20.73 -3.33
N PHE A 403 11.67 -20.50 -4.12
CA PHE A 403 11.47 -21.21 -5.38
C PHE A 403 12.62 -20.97 -6.38
N CYS A 404 13.06 -19.72 -6.53
CA CYS A 404 14.19 -19.39 -7.41
C CYS A 404 15.49 -20.06 -6.94
N HIS A 405 15.73 -20.14 -5.63
CA HIS A 405 16.89 -20.82 -5.08
C HIS A 405 16.91 -22.31 -5.47
N PHE A 406 15.79 -23.02 -5.29
CA PHE A 406 15.68 -24.43 -5.69
C PHE A 406 15.74 -24.62 -7.21
N PHE A 407 15.16 -23.71 -7.98
CA PHE A 407 15.17 -23.76 -9.44
C PHE A 407 16.59 -23.57 -10.01
N ILE A 408 17.35 -22.60 -9.47
CA ILE A 408 18.74 -22.36 -9.86
C ILE A 408 19.61 -23.55 -9.46
N LYS A 409 19.43 -24.09 -8.24
CA LYS A 409 20.17 -25.27 -7.78
C LYS A 409 20.01 -26.45 -8.75
N ARG A 410 18.78 -26.75 -9.18
CA ARG A 410 18.51 -27.83 -10.16
C ARG A 410 19.08 -27.59 -11.55
N ILE A 411 19.15 -26.33 -12.00
CA ILE A 411 19.77 -26.02 -13.30
C ILE A 411 21.27 -26.25 -13.24
N ASN A 412 21.91 -25.85 -12.13
CA ASN A 412 23.35 -25.99 -11.95
C ASN A 412 23.75 -27.47 -11.80
N GLU A 413 22.96 -28.27 -11.08
CA GLU A 413 23.16 -29.73 -10.98
C GLU A 413 23.07 -30.40 -12.36
N LYS A 414 22.12 -29.99 -13.22
CA LYS A 414 22.02 -30.51 -14.59
C LYS A 414 23.14 -30.07 -15.53
N SER A 415 23.89 -29.02 -15.20
CA SER A 415 25.03 -28.56 -16.00
C SER A 415 26.35 -29.23 -15.62
N THR A 416 26.42 -29.89 -14.47
CA THR A 416 27.60 -30.66 -14.04
C THR A 416 27.56 -32.12 -14.46
N ASP A 417 26.39 -32.60 -14.92
CA ASP A 417 26.17 -33.97 -15.41
C ASP A 417 26.20 -34.08 -16.95
N THR A 418 26.65 -33.03 -17.64
CA THR A 418 26.92 -32.96 -19.09
C THR A 418 28.35 -32.52 -19.30
#